data_AF-A0A9D2GCE0-F1
#
_entry.id   AF-A0A9D2GCE0-F1
#
_cell.length_a   1.000
_cell.length_b   1.000
_cell.length_c   1.000
_cell.angle_alpha   90.00
_cell.angle_beta   90.00
_cell.angle_gamma   90.00
#
_symmetry.space_group_name_H-M   'P 1'
#
loop_
_entity.id
_entity.type
_entity.pdbx_description
1 polymer ?
#
loop_
_entity_poly.entity_id
_entity_poly.type
_entity_poly.pdbx_seq_one_letter_code
_entity_poly.pdbx_strand_id
1 'polypeptide(L)'
;MKKIESYLSGKISAEDFSYDFPVTYSLHAKQLDQKNPTFSRLMEEEMKPLCQKFDPFNFYNLPQGKVLDEDAFRSQVQAIYNKAKTLI
;
A
#
# COMPACT_ATOMS: atom_id res chain seq x y z
N MET A 1 2.68 -9.89 2.45
CA MET A 1 3.31 -9.27 3.63
C MET A 1 4.76 -8.86 3.40
N LYS A 2 5.64 -9.73 2.89
CA LYS A 2 7.09 -9.43 2.68
C LYS A 2 7.41 -8.06 2.06
N LYS A 3 6.66 -7.61 1.06
CA LYS A 3 6.92 -6.31 0.40
C LYS A 3 6.64 -5.11 1.29
N ILE A 4 5.54 -5.17 2.05
CA ILE A 4 5.19 -4.16 3.06
C ILE A 4 6.28 -4.13 4.14
N GLU A 5 6.77 -5.30 4.58
CA GLU A 5 7.87 -5.42 5.55
C GLU A 5 9.19 -4.85 5.01
N SER A 6 9.54 -5.13 3.75
CA SER A 6 10.70 -4.53 3.10
C SER A 6 10.62 -3.01 3.06
N TYR A 7 9.44 -2.45 2.75
CA TYR A 7 9.27 -1.00 2.75
C TYR A 7 9.37 -0.40 4.17
N LEU A 8 8.66 -0.98 5.14
CA LEU A 8 8.64 -0.48 6.52
C LEU A 8 10.03 -0.59 7.19
N SER A 9 10.85 -1.55 6.78
CA SER A 9 12.24 -1.69 7.25
C SER A 9 13.26 -0.84 6.46
N GLY A 10 12.82 -0.08 5.46
CA GLY A 10 13.68 0.79 4.65
C GLY A 10 14.51 0.06 3.58
N LYS A 11 14.23 -1.21 3.31
CA LYS A 11 14.92 -1.99 2.26
C LYS A 11 14.50 -1.60 0.85
N ILE A 12 13.31 -1.02 0.70
CA ILE A 12 12.82 -0.43 -0.55
C ILE A 12 12.28 0.96 -0.27
N SER A 13 12.37 1.85 -1.26
CA SER A 13 11.92 3.22 -1.15
C SER A 13 10.38 3.32 -1.11
N ALA A 14 9.86 4.48 -0.70
CA ALA A 14 8.43 4.76 -0.78
C ALA A 14 7.91 4.74 -2.23
N GLU A 15 8.74 5.22 -3.16
CA GLU A 15 8.47 5.22 -4.60
C GLU A 15 8.34 3.79 -5.16
N ASP A 16 9.35 2.95 -4.93
CA ASP A 16 9.34 1.56 -5.38
C ASP A 16 8.13 0.81 -4.81
N PHE A 17 7.82 1.05 -3.53
CA PHE A 17 6.68 0.43 -2.89
C PHE A 17 5.35 0.92 -3.47
N SER A 18 5.15 2.24 -3.60
CA SER A 18 3.87 2.82 -4.01
C SER A 18 3.49 2.44 -5.44
N TYR A 19 4.45 2.34 -6.35
CA TYR A 19 4.15 1.95 -7.74
C TYR A 19 4.04 0.43 -7.91
N ASP A 20 4.90 -0.35 -7.25
CA ASP A 20 4.98 -1.79 -7.51
C ASP A 20 3.97 -2.59 -6.67
N PHE A 21 3.61 -2.16 -5.45
CA PHE A 21 2.64 -2.89 -4.61
C PHE A 21 1.27 -3.07 -5.30
N PRO A 22 0.61 -2.02 -5.85
CA PRO A 22 -0.68 -2.16 -6.53
C PRO A 22 -0.67 -3.17 -7.68
N VAL A 23 0.42 -3.19 -8.45
CA VAL A 23 0.61 -4.10 -9.59
C VAL A 23 0.74 -5.54 -9.08
N THR A 24 1.66 -5.79 -8.15
CA THR A 24 1.86 -7.14 -7.60
C THR A 24 0.63 -7.66 -6.85
N TYR A 25 -0.07 -6.81 -6.09
CA TYR A 25 -1.30 -7.20 -5.43
C TYR A 25 -2.36 -7.64 -6.44
N SER A 26 -2.56 -6.88 -7.52
CA SER A 26 -3.61 -7.15 -8.52
C SER A 26 -3.43 -8.52 -9.20
N LEU A 27 -2.19 -8.99 -9.36
CA LEU A 27 -1.89 -10.32 -9.89
C LEU A 27 -2.36 -11.47 -8.99
N HIS A 28 -2.50 -11.22 -7.69
CA HIS A 28 -2.85 -12.23 -6.69
C HIS A 28 -4.21 -11.98 -6.01
N ALA A 29 -4.84 -10.83 -6.26
CA ALA A 29 -6.05 -10.38 -5.58
C ALA A 29 -7.17 -11.43 -5.59
N LYS A 30 -7.48 -12.01 -6.76
CA LYS A 30 -8.54 -13.04 -6.89
C LYS A 30 -8.29 -14.26 -5.99
N GLN A 31 -7.05 -14.72 -5.90
CA GLN A 31 -6.71 -15.88 -5.07
C GLN A 31 -6.73 -15.52 -3.58
N LEU A 32 -6.29 -14.31 -3.22
CA LEU A 32 -6.34 -13.81 -1.85
C LEU A 32 -7.77 -13.62 -1.39
N ASP A 33 -8.65 -13.11 -2.25
CA ASP A 33 -10.07 -12.91 -1.96
C ASP A 33 -10.78 -14.22 -1.59
N GLN A 34 -10.50 -15.30 -2.32
CA GLN A 34 -11.05 -16.62 -2.03
C GLN A 34 -10.54 -17.20 -0.71
N LYS A 35 -9.28 -16.94 -0.36
CA LYS A 35 -8.64 -17.49 0.85
C LYS A 35 -8.94 -16.67 2.10
N ASN A 36 -8.98 -15.36 1.95
CA ASN A 36 -9.09 -14.39 3.03
C ASN A 36 -9.71 -13.07 2.50
N PRO A 37 -11.04 -13.03 2.34
CA PRO A 37 -11.73 -11.89 1.74
C PRO A 37 -11.58 -10.61 2.57
N THR A 38 -11.48 -10.72 3.89
CA THR A 38 -11.29 -9.55 4.77
C THR A 38 -9.91 -8.91 4.56
N PHE A 39 -8.85 -9.71 4.48
CA PHE A 39 -7.51 -9.21 4.15
C PHE A 39 -7.46 -8.63 2.73
N SER A 40 -8.04 -9.33 1.76
CA SER A 40 -8.14 -8.87 0.36
C SER A 40 -8.80 -7.49 0.29
N ARG A 41 -9.93 -7.32 0.96
CA ARG A 41 -10.65 -6.05 1.03
C ARG A 41 -9.81 -4.93 1.66
N LEU A 42 -9.10 -5.20 2.75
CA LEU A 42 -8.20 -4.22 3.38
C LEU A 42 -7.10 -3.74 2.40
N MET A 43 -6.51 -4.66 1.63
CA MET A 43 -5.47 -4.30 0.67
C MET A 43 -6.03 -3.50 -0.51
N GLU A 44 -7.20 -3.87 -1.03
CA GLU A 44 -7.83 -3.22 -2.19
C GLU A 44 -8.44 -1.85 -1.82
N GLU A 45 -9.11 -1.73 -0.67
CA GLU A 45 -9.83 -0.52 -0.29
C GLU A 45 -8.96 0.49 0.49
N GLU A 46 -7.93 0.05 1.22
CA GLU A 46 -7.06 0.95 2.00
C GLU A 46 -5.65 1.06 1.42
N MET A 47 -4.93 -0.05 1.24
CA MET A 47 -3.50 0.01 0.88
C MET A 47 -3.27 0.52 -0.54
N LYS A 48 -4.01 0.00 -1.52
CA LYS A 48 -3.85 0.36 -2.93
C LYS A 48 -4.19 1.83 -3.20
N PRO A 49 -5.28 2.42 -2.68
CA PRO A 49 -5.53 3.85 -2.79
C PRO A 49 -4.51 4.69 -2.02
N LEU A 50 -4.00 4.20 -0.89
CA LEU A 50 -2.94 4.90 -0.15
C LEU A 50 -1.67 5.05 -1.01
N CYS A 51 -1.30 4.00 -1.76
CA CYS A 51 -0.16 4.05 -2.67
C CYS A 51 -0.28 5.17 -3.70
N GLN A 52 -1.48 5.43 -4.24
CA GLN A 52 -1.70 6.54 -5.19
C GLN A 52 -1.52 7.92 -4.55
N LYS A 53 -1.67 8.04 -3.23
CA LYS A 53 -1.47 9.31 -2.51
C LYS A 53 0.00 9.67 -2.34
N PHE A 54 0.93 8.73 -2.51
CA PHE A 54 2.35 9.04 -2.59
C PHE A 54 2.76 9.18 -4.06
N ASP A 55 2.78 10.42 -4.52
CA ASP A 55 3.00 10.76 -5.94
C ASP A 55 4.13 11.80 -6.09
N PRO A 56 5.39 11.40 -5.87
CA PRO A 56 6.53 12.32 -5.87
C PRO A 56 6.78 12.99 -7.22
N PHE A 57 6.27 12.40 -8.32
CA PHE A 57 6.40 12.93 -9.68
C PHE A 57 5.14 13.57 -10.23
N ASN A 58 4.08 13.72 -9.40
CA ASN A 58 2.78 14.24 -9.83
C ASN A 58 2.19 13.48 -11.04
N PHE A 59 2.42 12.17 -11.13
CA PHE A 59 1.92 11.30 -12.20
C PHE A 59 0.39 11.25 -12.26
N TYR A 60 -0.27 11.27 -11.10
CA TYR A 60 -1.73 11.20 -10.98
C TYR A 60 -2.41 12.58 -10.98
N ASN A 61 -1.66 13.68 -11.11
CA ASN A 61 -2.16 15.06 -11.09
C ASN A 61 -3.10 15.32 -9.89
N LEU A 62 -2.70 14.85 -8.71
CA LEU A 62 -3.52 14.99 -7.51
C LEU A 62 -3.58 16.45 -7.05
N PRO A 63 -4.74 16.92 -6.55
CA PRO A 63 -4.83 18.25 -5.96
C PRO A 63 -3.85 18.43 -4.79
N GLN A 64 -3.34 19.65 -4.64
CA GLN A 64 -2.47 20.00 -3.51
C GLN A 64 -3.18 19.69 -2.17
N GLY A 65 -2.46 19.04 -1.25
CA GLY A 65 -3.02 18.53 0.02
C GLY A 65 -3.69 17.16 -0.06
N LYS A 66 -3.75 16.53 -1.24
CA LYS A 66 -4.12 15.10 -1.39
C LYS A 66 -2.92 14.18 -1.50
N VAL A 67 -1.74 14.73 -1.83
CA VAL A 67 -0.46 14.03 -1.85
C VAL A 67 0.11 13.95 -0.43
N LEU A 68 0.56 12.76 -0.03
CA LEU A 68 1.27 12.53 1.22
C LEU A 68 2.77 12.69 0.99
N ASP A 69 3.45 13.28 1.98
CA ASP A 69 4.90 13.13 2.09
C ASP A 69 5.27 11.70 2.53
N GLU A 70 6.57 11.40 2.54
CA GLU A 70 7.05 10.06 2.84
C GLU A 70 6.73 9.63 4.28
N ASP A 71 6.83 10.52 5.26
CA ASP A 71 6.60 10.19 6.67
C ASP A 71 5.12 9.88 6.92
N ALA A 72 4.21 10.70 6.38
CA ALA A 72 2.78 10.48 6.47
C ALA A 72 2.35 9.20 5.73
N PHE A 73 2.95 8.94 4.56
CA PHE A 73 2.73 7.71 3.81
C PHE A 73 3.20 6.48 4.62
N ARG A 74 4.42 6.50 5.15
CA ARG A 74 5.00 5.42 5.95
C ARG A 74 4.16 5.11 7.18
N SER A 75 3.72 6.15 7.89
CA SER A 75 2.85 6.02 9.07
C SER A 75 1.52 5.34 8.74
N GLN A 76 0.89 5.72 7.63
CA GLN A 76 -0.37 5.09 7.20
C GLN A 76 -0.17 3.66 6.70
N VAL A 77 0.91 3.36 5.97
CA VAL A 77 1.25 1.99 5.56
C VAL A 77 1.47 1.10 6.79
N GLN A 78 2.14 1.62 7.82
CA GLN A 78 2.35 0.91 9.09
C GLN A 78 1.02 0.61 9.80
N ALA A 79 0.09 1.56 9.81
CA ALA A 79 -1.23 1.36 10.40
C ALA A 79 -2.02 0.25 9.69
N ILE A 80 -2.04 0.26 8.35
CA ILE A 80 -2.70 -0.79 7.55
C ILE A 80 -2.01 -2.14 7.76
N TYR A 81 -0.68 -2.17 7.79
CA TYR A 81 0.09 -3.39 8.06
C TYR A 81 -0.25 -3.99 9.43
N ASN A 82 -0.41 -3.17 10.46
CA ASN A 82 -0.80 -3.64 11.79
C ASN A 82 -2.23 -4.21 11.80
N LYS A 83 -3.19 -3.57 11.10
CA LYS A 83 -4.53 -4.17 10.88
C LYS A 83 -4.42 -5.50 10.13
N ALA A 84 -3.59 -5.54 9.09
CA ALA A 84 -3.43 -6.72 8.26
C ALA A 84 -2.91 -7.93 9.06
N LYS A 85 -2.02 -7.71 10.04
CA LYS A 85 -1.52 -8.77 10.94
C LYS A 85 -2.61 -9.44 11.78
N THR A 86 -3.71 -8.76 12.08
CA THR A 86 -4.81 -9.36 12.85
C THR A 86 -5.75 -10.20 11.99
N LEU A 87 -5.52 -10.23 10.67
CA LEU A 87 -6.39 -10.90 9.70
C LEU A 87 -5.74 -12.15 9.09
N ILE A 88 -4.46 -12.41 9.35
CA ILE A 88 -3.69 -13.56 8.82
C ILE A 88 -3.56 -14.68 9.85
#